data_AF-A0A3D0HJ41-F1
#
_entry.id   AF-A0A3D0HJ41-F1
#
_cell.length_a   1.000
_cell.length_b   1.000
_cell.length_c   1.000
_cell.angle_alpha   90.00
_cell.angle_beta   90.00
_cell.angle_gamma   90.00
#
_symmetry.space_group_name_H-M   'P 1'
#
loop_
_entity.id
_entity.type
_entity.pdbx_description
1 polymer ?
#
loop_
_entity_poly.entity_id
_entity_poly.type
_entity_poly.pdbx_seq_one_letter_code
_entity_poly.pdbx_strand_id
1 'polypeptide(L)'
;MPNPQSQSVEFLQNLDESAEIARRRNLYQKLQPQVVAAGAKLIFDSLPANTCPYGLPVFATPNIKRKLEKIARKNRVTLMSWPDLPDDVRSTAPSFYQQVWLLNFK
;
A
#
# COMPACT_ATOMS: atom_id res chain seq x y z
N MET A 1 -29.88 -3.18 -9.31
CA MET A 1 -28.49 -2.71 -9.52
C MET A 1 -28.35 -1.40 -8.75
N PRO A 2 -27.43 -1.28 -7.78
CA PRO A 2 -27.19 0.00 -7.13
C PRO A 2 -26.59 0.98 -8.15
N ASN A 3 -27.17 2.17 -8.27
CA ASN A 3 -26.67 3.24 -9.13
C ASN A 3 -25.51 3.95 -8.40
N PRO A 4 -24.37 4.25 -9.06
CA PRO A 4 -23.30 5.00 -8.42
C PRO A 4 -23.79 6.38 -7.98
N GLN A 5 -23.28 6.88 -6.86
CA GLN A 5 -23.62 8.22 -6.38
C GLN A 5 -23.09 9.27 -7.36
N SER A 6 -23.91 10.29 -7.66
CA SER A 6 -23.55 11.37 -8.60
C SER A 6 -22.23 12.05 -8.24
N GLN A 7 -21.99 12.26 -6.95
CA GLN A 7 -20.75 12.83 -6.42
C GLN A 7 -19.49 12.04 -6.80
N SER A 8 -19.57 10.71 -6.85
CA SER A 8 -18.44 9.87 -7.26
C SER A 8 -18.13 10.02 -8.75
N VAL A 9 -19.18 10.16 -9.57
CA VAL A 9 -19.04 10.37 -11.02
C VAL A 9 -18.43 11.75 -11.29
N GLU A 10 -18.91 12.79 -10.63
CA GLU A 10 -18.36 14.15 -10.73
C GLU A 10 -16.90 14.20 -10.26
N PHE A 11 -16.56 13.52 -9.18
CA PHE A 11 -15.17 13.44 -8.70
C PHE A 11 -14.25 12.80 -9.75
N LEU A 12 -14.66 11.67 -10.34
CA LEU A 12 -13.86 10.99 -11.36
C LEU A 12 -13.70 11.83 -12.63
N GLN A 13 -14.73 12.57 -13.03
CA GLN A 13 -14.68 13.45 -14.20
C GLN A 13 -13.72 14.63 -14.02
N ASN A 14 -13.52 15.08 -12.78
CA ASN A 14 -12.65 16.21 -12.45
C ASN A 14 -11.25 15.78 -11.97
N LEU A 15 -10.94 14.47 -11.99
CA LEU A 15 -9.65 13.97 -11.54
C LEU A 15 -8.58 14.24 -12.60
N ASP A 16 -7.53 14.97 -12.21
CA ASP A 16 -6.31 15.05 -13.01
C ASP A 16 -5.48 13.76 -12.83
N GLU A 17 -5.54 12.89 -13.83
CA GLU A 17 -4.83 11.61 -13.85
C GLU A 17 -3.32 11.79 -13.72
N SER A 18 -2.74 12.82 -14.37
CA SER A 18 -1.30 13.06 -14.35
C SER A 18 -0.84 13.50 -12.97
N ALA A 19 -1.63 14.36 -12.32
CA ALA A 19 -1.39 14.77 -10.94
C ALA A 19 -1.50 13.59 -9.97
N GLU A 20 -2.46 12.69 -10.16
CA GLU A 20 -2.63 11.51 -9.30
C GLU A 20 -1.50 10.47 -9.47
N ILE A 21 -1.06 10.24 -10.71
CA ILE A 21 0.12 9.40 -11.00
C ILE A 21 1.36 9.99 -10.31
N ALA A 22 1.59 11.31 -10.46
CA ALA A 22 2.71 11.98 -9.82
C ALA A 22 2.62 11.89 -8.29
N ARG A 23 1.45 12.12 -7.70
CA ARG A 23 1.20 12.01 -6.26
C ARG A 23 1.58 10.62 -5.73
N ARG A 24 1.08 9.55 -6.35
CA ARG A 24 1.35 8.17 -5.92
C ARG A 24 2.82 7.78 -6.04
N ARG A 25 3.48 8.20 -7.13
CA ARG A 25 4.92 7.96 -7.33
C ARG A 25 5.76 8.70 -6.28
N ASN A 26 5.43 9.96 -5.98
CA ASN A 26 6.09 10.74 -4.94
C ASN A 26 5.90 10.11 -3.55
N LEU A 27 4.69 9.60 -3.27
CA LEU A 27 4.39 8.94 -2.00
C LEU A 27 5.20 7.65 -1.83
N TYR A 28 5.33 6.84 -2.90
CA TYR A 28 6.18 5.65 -2.92
C TYR A 28 7.64 6.01 -2.57
N GLN A 29 8.22 6.96 -3.30
CA GLN A 29 9.60 7.40 -3.10
C GLN A 29 9.83 7.97 -1.69
N LYS A 30 8.85 8.70 -1.16
CA LYS A 30 8.90 9.25 0.21
C LYS A 30 8.84 8.15 1.28
N LEU A 31 8.03 7.12 1.09
CA LEU A 31 7.81 6.06 2.08
C LEU A 31 8.92 5.00 2.09
N GLN A 32 9.50 4.70 0.93
CA GLN A 32 10.53 3.67 0.77
C GLN A 32 11.68 3.78 1.79
N PRO A 33 12.39 4.92 1.95
CA PRO A 33 13.46 5.01 2.93
C PRO A 33 12.97 4.91 4.38
N GLN A 34 11.75 5.37 4.67
CA GLN A 34 11.18 5.31 6.03
C GLN A 34 10.91 3.86 6.46
N VAL A 35 10.35 3.04 5.57
CA VAL A 35 10.04 1.64 5.90
C VAL A 35 11.31 0.78 5.99
N VAL A 36 12.31 1.06 5.15
CA VAL A 36 13.62 0.41 5.23
C VAL A 36 14.32 0.77 6.54
N ALA A 37 14.36 2.05 6.91
CA ALA A 37 14.93 2.50 8.19
C ALA A 37 14.19 1.93 9.42
N ALA A 38 12.90 1.60 9.28
CA ALA A 38 12.15 0.91 10.33
C ALA A 38 12.55 -0.56 10.50
N GLY A 39 13.20 -1.16 9.50
CA GLY A 39 13.62 -2.57 9.47
C GLY A 39 12.69 -3.47 8.64
N ALA A 40 11.82 -2.92 7.80
CA ALA A 40 11.03 -3.71 6.86
C ALA A 40 11.84 -4.00 5.59
N LYS A 41 11.57 -5.15 4.97
CA LYS A 41 12.16 -5.52 3.67
C LYS A 41 11.17 -5.21 2.55
N LEU A 42 11.64 -4.54 1.51
CA LEU A 42 10.81 -4.26 0.33
C LEU A 42 10.49 -5.56 -0.42
N ILE A 43 9.28 -5.68 -0.96
CA ILE A 43 8.97 -6.76 -1.91
C ILE A 43 9.58 -6.47 -3.28
N PHE A 44 9.57 -5.19 -3.68
CA PHE A 44 10.18 -4.72 -4.92
C PHE A 44 11.32 -3.75 -4.59
N ASP A 45 12.51 -4.01 -5.11
CA ASP A 45 13.71 -3.21 -4.81
C ASP A 45 13.59 -1.76 -5.29
N SER A 46 12.83 -1.54 -6.37
CA SER A 46 12.57 -0.22 -6.93
C SER A 46 11.18 -0.16 -7.56
N LEU A 47 10.67 1.06 -7.74
CA LEU A 47 9.45 1.29 -8.50
C LEU A 47 9.78 1.24 -10.00
N PRO A 48 9.21 0.30 -10.78
CA PRO A 48 9.50 0.22 -12.21
C PRO A 48 9.08 1.50 -12.95
N ALA A 49 9.72 1.71 -14.11
CA ALA A 49 9.33 2.79 -15.03
C ALA A 49 7.85 2.65 -15.41
N ASN A 50 7.20 3.79 -15.67
CA ASN A 50 5.79 3.85 -16.13
C ASN A 50 4.77 3.15 -15.21
N THR A 51 5.10 2.98 -13.92
CA THR A 51 4.21 2.39 -12.92
C THR A 51 3.52 3.45 -12.07
N CYS A 52 2.21 3.33 -11.90
CA CYS A 52 1.41 4.08 -10.93
C CYS A 52 1.09 3.16 -9.73
N PRO A 53 1.82 3.26 -8.61
CA PRO A 53 1.69 2.32 -7.50
C PRO A 53 0.39 2.56 -6.71
N TYR A 54 -0.35 1.50 -6.40
CA TYR A 54 -1.46 1.54 -5.43
C TYR A 54 -0.98 1.57 -3.98
N GLY A 55 0.26 1.17 -3.73
CA GLY A 55 0.85 1.15 -2.40
C GLY A 55 2.30 0.73 -2.40
N LEU A 56 2.86 0.62 -1.20
CA LEU A 56 4.21 0.12 -0.95
C LEU A 56 4.14 -1.20 -0.17
N PRO A 57 4.33 -2.35 -0.84
CA PRO A 57 4.31 -3.66 -0.22
C PRO A 57 5.65 -4.01 0.42
N VAL A 58 5.62 -4.54 1.65
CA VAL A 58 6.80 -4.88 2.44
C VAL A 58 6.62 -6.18 3.21
N PHE A 59 7.71 -6.90 3.43
CA PHE A 59 7.81 -7.92 4.46
C PHE A 59 8.16 -7.27 5.80
N ALA A 60 7.38 -7.61 6.84
CA ALA A 60 7.62 -7.12 8.18
C ALA A 60 7.22 -8.15 9.24
N THR A 61 8.09 -8.32 10.24
CA THR A 61 7.77 -9.11 11.42
C THR A 61 6.73 -8.39 12.29
N PRO A 62 6.05 -9.10 13.21
CA PRO A 62 5.09 -8.48 14.14
C PRO A 62 5.67 -7.28 14.93
N ASN A 63 6.97 -7.32 15.25
CA ASN A 63 7.64 -6.21 15.93
C ASN A 63 7.80 -4.97 15.05
N ILE A 64 8.03 -5.15 13.74
CA ILE A 64 8.18 -4.04 12.78
C ILE A 64 6.82 -3.43 12.42
N LYS A 65 5.73 -4.21 12.43
CA LYS A 65 4.36 -3.74 12.17
C LYS A 65 4.00 -2.46 12.93
N ARG A 66 4.29 -2.39 14.23
CA ARG A 66 3.99 -1.20 15.07
C ARG A 66 4.70 0.07 14.58
N LYS A 67 5.91 -0.06 14.01
CA LYS A 67 6.63 1.07 13.41
C LYS A 67 5.99 1.48 12.09
N LEU A 68 5.60 0.51 11.27
CA LEU A 68 4.90 0.76 10.01
C LEU A 68 3.56 1.47 10.23
N GLU A 69 2.81 1.13 11.27
CA GLU A 69 1.57 1.83 11.62
C GLU A 69 1.81 3.32 11.92
N LYS A 70 2.90 3.65 12.62
CA LYS A 70 3.28 5.04 12.90
C LYS A 70 3.64 5.78 11.60
N ILE A 71 4.42 5.14 10.72
CA ILE A 71 4.78 5.68 9.41
C ILE A 71 3.52 5.92 8.58
N ALA A 72 2.59 4.97 8.57
CA ALA A 72 1.36 5.06 7.82
C ALA A 72 0.50 6.25 8.27
N ARG A 73 0.26 6.37 9.59
CA ARG A 73 -0.48 7.50 10.18
C ARG A 73 0.19 8.84 9.86
N LYS A 74 1.51 8.94 10.01
CA LYS A 74 2.26 10.18 9.73
C LYS A 74 2.12 10.63 8.27
N ASN A 75 2.04 9.69 7.34
CA ASN A 75 1.96 9.96 5.91
C ASN A 75 0.52 9.91 5.37
N ARG A 76 -0.50 9.81 6.24
CA ARG A 76 -1.93 9.74 5.88
C ARG A 76 -2.25 8.59 4.91
N VAL A 77 -1.54 7.48 5.05
CA VAL A 77 -1.82 6.22 4.34
C VAL A 77 -2.33 5.17 5.31
N THR A 78 -2.95 4.12 4.79
CA THR A 78 -3.41 2.98 5.61
C THR A 78 -2.43 1.83 5.53
N LEU A 79 -2.20 1.13 6.65
CA LEU A 79 -1.48 -0.14 6.66
C LEU A 79 -2.50 -1.28 6.68
N MET A 80 -2.39 -2.22 5.76
CA MET A 80 -3.24 -3.41 5.72
C MET A 80 -2.43 -4.69 5.55
N SER A 81 -2.96 -5.80 6.05
CA SER A 81 -2.46 -7.13 5.71
C SER A 81 -2.71 -7.37 4.23
N TRP A 82 -1.71 -7.90 3.53
CA TRP A 82 -1.82 -8.23 2.12
C TRP A 82 -0.87 -9.39 1.84
N PRO A 83 -1.21 -10.40 1.04
CA PRO A 83 -2.54 -10.66 0.50
C PRO A 83 -3.53 -11.03 1.61
N ASP A 84 -4.81 -10.73 1.39
CA ASP A 84 -5.88 -11.29 2.22
C ASP A 84 -6.13 -12.73 1.75
N LEU A 85 -5.51 -13.68 2.44
CA LEU A 85 -5.61 -15.09 2.10
C LEU A 85 -7.02 -15.62 2.45
N PRO A 86 -7.67 -16.35 1.53
CA PRO A 86 -8.89 -17.08 1.86
C PRO A 86 -8.67 -18.03 3.04
N ASP A 87 -9.67 -18.20 3.90
CA ASP A 87 -9.54 -18.99 5.12
C ASP A 87 -9.19 -20.45 4.84
N ASP A 88 -9.69 -21.00 3.72
CA ASP A 88 -9.42 -22.37 3.26
C ASP A 88 -7.93 -22.66 3.03
N VAL A 89 -7.14 -21.63 2.68
CA VAL A 89 -5.71 -21.77 2.39
C VAL A 89 -4.82 -21.14 3.46
N ARG A 90 -5.39 -20.40 4.42
CA ARG A 90 -4.63 -19.62 5.41
C ARG A 90 -3.75 -20.50 6.32
N SER A 91 -4.21 -21.70 6.66
CA SER A 91 -3.50 -22.65 7.54
C SER A 91 -2.39 -23.43 6.83
N THR A 92 -2.52 -23.63 5.51
CA THR A 92 -1.57 -24.38 4.68
C THR A 92 -0.62 -23.49 3.89
N ALA A 93 -0.93 -22.20 3.76
CA ALA A 93 -0.10 -21.23 3.09
C ALA A 93 1.25 -21.04 3.81
N PRO A 94 2.34 -20.86 3.06
CA PRO A 94 3.62 -20.48 3.62
C PRO A 94 3.52 -19.26 4.55
N SER A 95 4.17 -19.35 5.71
CA SER A 95 4.10 -18.31 6.76
C SER A 95 4.55 -16.92 6.29
N PHE A 96 5.36 -16.83 5.23
CA PHE A 96 5.81 -15.56 4.68
C PHE A 96 4.66 -14.70 4.15
N TYR A 97 3.57 -15.30 3.64
CA TYR A 97 2.41 -14.53 3.15
C TYR A 97 1.71 -13.76 4.28
N GLN A 98 1.77 -14.26 5.51
CA GLN A 98 1.21 -13.59 6.69
C GLN A 98 2.09 -12.44 7.21
N GLN A 99 3.31 -12.31 6.68
CA GLN A 99 4.27 -11.26 7.03
C GLN A 99 4.30 -10.12 6.01
N VAL A 100 3.41 -10.17 5.02
CA VAL A 100 3.33 -9.13 4.00
C VAL A 100 2.31 -8.07 4.43
N TRP A 101 2.73 -6.81 4.29
CA TRP A 101 1.96 -5.63 4.64
C TRP A 101 2.00 -4.64 3.49
N LEU A 102 0.90 -3.95 3.27
CA LEU A 102 0.77 -2.93 2.24
C LEU A 102 0.50 -1.58 2.90
N LEU A 103 1.37 -0.60 2.64
CA LEU A 103 1.04 0.80 2.86
C LEU A 103 0.22 1.27 1.65
N ASN A 104 -1.10 1.29 1.80
CA ASN A 104 -2.06 1.57 0.74
C ASN A 104 -2.28 3.08 0.56
N PHE A 105 -2.18 3.54 -0.69
CA PHE A 105 -2.27 4.94 -1.08
C PHE A 105 -3.72 5.24 -1.43
N LYS A 106 -4.46 5.76 -0.46
CA LYS A 106 -5.80 6.30 -0.72
C LYS A 106 -5.73 7.58 -1.56
#